data_AF-A0A352PYS4-F1
#
_entry.id   AF-A0A352PYS4-F1
#
_cell.length_a   1.000
_cell.length_b   1.000
_cell.length_c   1.000
_cell.angle_alpha   90.00
_cell.angle_beta   90.00
_cell.angle_gamma   90.00
#
_symmetry.space_group_name_H-M   'P 1'
#
loop_
_entity.id
_entity.type
_entity.pdbx_description
1 polymer ?
#
loop_
_entity_poly.entity_id
_entity_poly.type
_entity_poly.pdbx_seq_one_letter_code
_entity_poly.pdbx_strand_id
1 'polypeptide(L)'
;YRLSKGHSGVSCEACHGSTHAEWPVKPESGTAIANDNVAAMQLQGHTGKIIECAACHTSGSVPVTLNGPHGMHPVGDSRFISGHDNLFGANRAQCQACHGQTGQGTVLSKVAVNRTVGSRTFTKDEMIACTRCHDNPM
;
A
#
# COMPACT_ATOMS: atom_id res chain seq x y z
N TYR A 1 6.54 19.47 6.14
CA TYR A 1 5.10 19.12 6.20
C TYR A 1 4.64 18.85 7.65
N ARG A 2 5.02 19.66 8.65
CA ARG A 2 4.70 19.39 10.07
C ARG A 2 3.21 19.52 10.44
N LEU A 3 2.42 20.25 9.64
CA LEU A 3 0.98 20.46 9.86
C LEU A 3 0.12 19.90 8.72
N SER A 4 0.74 19.14 7.82
CA SER A 4 0.07 18.65 6.63
C SER A 4 -0.78 17.45 6.99
N LYS A 5 -2.06 17.53 6.64
CA LYS A 5 -3.07 16.55 6.97
C LYS A 5 -3.69 16.01 5.69
N GLY A 6 -4.02 14.73 5.71
CA GLY A 6 -4.71 14.01 4.64
C GLY A 6 -5.95 13.31 5.18
N HIS A 7 -6.23 12.10 4.66
CA HIS A 7 -7.24 11.14 5.10
C HIS A 7 -7.86 11.42 6.49
N SER A 8 -9.00 12.12 6.49
CA SER A 8 -9.77 12.49 7.71
C SER A 8 -9.03 13.35 8.74
N GLY A 9 -8.14 14.25 8.30
CA GLY A 9 -7.38 15.15 9.17
C GLY A 9 -6.15 14.53 9.82
N VAL A 10 -5.81 13.29 9.45
CA VAL A 10 -4.62 12.58 9.96
C VAL A 10 -3.35 13.20 9.37
N SER A 11 -2.37 13.48 10.22
CA SER A 11 -1.07 14.01 9.80
C SER A 11 -0.32 13.03 8.90
N CYS A 12 0.38 13.54 7.88
CA CYS A 12 1.14 12.70 6.94
C CYS A 12 2.14 11.76 7.64
N GLU A 13 2.76 12.23 8.73
CA GLU A 13 3.72 11.47 9.53
C GLU A 13 3.13 10.24 10.23
N ALA A 14 1.80 10.17 10.40
CA ALA A 14 1.16 8.99 10.97
C ALA A 14 1.31 7.76 10.07
N CYS A 15 1.37 7.96 8.75
CA CYS A 15 1.59 6.88 7.79
C CYS A 15 3.03 6.84 7.27
N HIS A 16 3.66 8.00 7.09
CA HIS A 16 5.00 8.10 6.51
C HIS A 16 6.13 8.12 7.55
N GLY A 17 5.80 8.12 8.85
CA GLY A 17 6.76 8.29 9.94
C GLY A 17 7.24 9.74 10.10
N SER A 18 8.08 9.97 11.12
CA SER A 18 8.63 11.29 11.44
C SER A 18 9.28 11.94 10.21
N THR A 19 9.21 13.28 10.10
CA THR A 19 9.93 14.02 9.04
C THR A 19 11.45 13.88 9.14
N HIS A 20 11.97 13.36 10.26
CA HIS A 20 13.38 13.01 10.44
C HIS A 20 13.66 11.51 10.26
N ALA A 21 12.64 10.70 9.91
CA ALA A 21 12.79 9.29 9.64
C ALA A 21 13.07 9.05 8.16
N GLU A 22 14.12 8.30 7.87
CA GLU A 22 14.59 8.00 6.51
C GLU A 22 14.14 6.60 6.09
N TRP A 23 12.90 6.44 5.62
CA TRP A 23 12.32 5.11 5.41
C TRP A 23 12.76 4.42 4.10
N PRO A 24 12.98 3.09 4.13
CA PRO A 24 13.15 2.26 5.34
C PRO A 24 14.49 2.57 6.02
N VAL A 25 14.46 2.85 7.33
CA VAL A 25 15.71 3.12 8.06
C VAL A 25 16.42 1.80 8.25
N LYS A 26 17.69 1.74 7.81
CA LYS A 26 18.50 0.52 7.93
C LYS A 26 19.20 0.47 9.29
N PRO A 27 19.39 -0.74 9.86
CA PRO A 27 18.98 -2.02 9.31
C PRO A 27 17.50 -2.33 9.62
N GLU A 28 16.83 -2.95 8.65
CA GLU A 28 15.42 -3.34 8.73
C GLU A 28 15.20 -4.65 9.50
N SER A 29 16.28 -5.36 9.84
CA SER A 29 16.26 -6.65 10.54
C SER A 29 17.54 -6.86 11.34
N GLY A 30 17.55 -7.83 12.26
CA GLY A 30 18.68 -8.15 13.13
C GLY A 30 18.54 -7.62 14.56
N THR A 31 19.63 -7.60 15.32
CA THR A 31 19.64 -7.19 16.75
C THR A 31 19.61 -5.67 16.95
N ALA A 32 19.72 -4.89 15.88
CA ALA A 32 19.78 -3.43 15.90
C ALA A 32 18.78 -2.81 14.92
N ILE A 33 17.51 -3.25 14.94
CA ILE A 33 16.46 -2.64 14.10
C ILE A 33 16.39 -1.15 14.42
N ALA A 34 16.45 -0.30 13.39
CA ALA A 34 16.37 1.13 13.58
C ALA A 34 15.06 1.51 14.31
N ASN A 35 15.17 2.36 15.35
CA ASN A 35 14.04 2.73 16.21
C ASN A 35 12.84 3.28 15.44
N ASP A 36 13.08 3.94 14.30
CA ASP A 36 12.02 4.48 13.46
C ASP A 36 11.12 3.37 12.88
N ASN A 37 11.64 2.16 12.65
CA ASN A 37 10.85 1.01 12.17
C ASN A 37 9.91 0.41 13.24
N VAL A 38 10.12 0.70 14.53
CA VAL A 38 9.39 0.03 15.63
C VAL A 38 7.89 0.24 15.52
N ALA A 39 7.45 1.47 15.20
CA ALA A 39 6.02 1.77 15.04
C ALA A 39 5.39 0.97 13.89
N ALA A 40 6.05 0.91 12.73
CA ALA A 40 5.56 0.15 11.59
C ALA A 40 5.52 -1.36 11.86
N MET A 41 6.58 -1.89 12.49
CA MET A 41 6.62 -3.29 12.91
C MET A 41 5.47 -3.63 13.87
N GLN A 42 5.16 -2.76 14.82
CA GLN A 42 4.06 -2.98 15.78
C GLN A 42 2.67 -2.87 15.14
N LEU A 43 2.46 -1.92 14.21
CA LEU A 43 1.14 -1.64 13.65
C LEU A 43 0.74 -2.55 12.49
N GLN A 44 1.70 -2.93 11.64
CA GLN A 44 1.42 -3.71 10.41
C GLN A 44 2.31 -4.95 10.25
N GLY A 45 3.22 -5.22 11.19
CA GLY A 45 4.07 -6.41 11.16
C GLY A 45 5.25 -6.34 10.18
N HIS A 46 5.49 -5.19 9.54
CA HIS A 46 6.62 -4.99 8.62
C HIS A 46 7.10 -3.53 8.62
N THR A 47 8.34 -3.33 8.17
CA THR A 47 8.96 -2.01 8.03
C THR A 47 8.32 -1.18 6.90
N GLY A 48 8.59 0.12 6.90
CA GLY A 48 8.11 1.08 5.90
C GLY A 48 6.87 1.86 6.33
N LYS A 49 6.34 2.64 5.38
CA LYS A 49 5.10 3.40 5.54
C LYS A 49 3.92 2.50 5.94
N ILE A 50 3.02 3.01 6.78
CA ILE A 50 1.76 2.33 7.12
C ILE A 50 0.86 2.31 5.89
N ILE A 51 0.63 1.12 5.35
CA ILE A 51 -0.27 0.91 4.20
C ILE A 51 -1.34 -0.14 4.48
N GLU A 52 -1.22 -0.88 5.57
CA GLU A 52 -2.22 -1.87 5.99
C GLU A 52 -3.36 -1.15 6.73
N CYS A 53 -4.52 -1.01 6.06
CA CYS A 53 -5.65 -0.23 6.57
C CYS A 53 -6.18 -0.76 7.91
N ALA A 54 -5.98 -2.06 8.16
CA ALA A 54 -6.36 -2.74 9.40
C ALA A 54 -5.58 -2.25 10.64
N ALA A 55 -4.49 -1.49 10.46
CA ALA A 55 -3.78 -0.85 11.56
C ALA A 55 -4.67 0.13 12.35
N CYS A 56 -5.67 0.72 11.69
CA CYS A 56 -6.59 1.68 12.31
C CYS A 56 -8.07 1.29 12.14
N HIS A 57 -8.43 0.68 11.01
CA HIS A 57 -9.80 0.27 10.73
C HIS A 57 -10.03 -1.17 11.17
N THR A 58 -11.25 -1.50 11.61
CA THR A 58 -11.64 -2.89 11.84
C THR A 58 -11.42 -3.71 10.56
N SER A 59 -10.77 -4.86 10.67
CA SER A 59 -10.51 -5.74 9.52
C SER A 59 -11.80 -6.04 8.75
N GLY A 60 -11.76 -5.88 7.44
CA GLY A 60 -12.93 -6.07 6.56
C GLY A 60 -13.95 -4.92 6.56
N SER A 61 -13.81 -3.90 7.41
CA SER A 61 -14.74 -2.76 7.42
C SER A 61 -14.47 -1.75 6.31
N VAL A 62 -13.24 -1.71 5.77
CA VAL A 62 -12.87 -0.75 4.73
C VAL A 62 -13.57 -1.11 3.42
N PRO A 63 -14.33 -0.19 2.80
CA PRO A 63 -14.99 -0.42 1.52
C PRO A 63 -14.00 -0.55 0.36
N VAL A 64 -14.36 -1.35 -0.65
CA VAL A 64 -13.64 -1.46 -1.92
C VAL A 64 -13.86 -0.19 -2.75
N THR A 65 -12.99 0.79 -2.57
CA THR A 65 -13.05 2.11 -3.23
C THR A 65 -11.64 2.65 -3.46
N LEU A 66 -11.51 3.85 -4.05
CA LEU A 66 -10.25 4.59 -4.21
C LEU A 66 -10.15 5.79 -3.23
N ASN A 67 -10.94 5.80 -2.15
CA ASN A 67 -11.00 6.95 -1.22
C ASN A 67 -9.90 6.93 -0.13
N GLY A 68 -8.94 6.01 -0.23
CA GLY A 68 -7.79 5.97 0.66
C GLY A 68 -6.79 7.10 0.37
N PRO A 69 -5.76 7.23 1.21
CA PRO A 69 -4.67 8.19 0.97
C PRO A 69 -4.13 8.05 -0.45
N HIS A 70 -4.00 9.16 -1.17
CA HIS A 70 -3.44 9.22 -2.54
C HIS A 70 -4.22 8.38 -3.57
N GLY A 71 -5.51 8.13 -3.34
CA GLY A 71 -6.31 7.28 -4.23
C GLY A 71 -6.13 5.78 -3.96
N MET A 72 -5.49 5.40 -2.85
CA MET A 72 -5.24 3.99 -2.57
C MET A 72 -6.54 3.23 -2.28
N HIS A 73 -6.60 2.04 -2.85
CA HIS A 73 -7.58 1.01 -2.50
C HIS A 73 -7.10 0.20 -1.29
N PRO A 74 -7.98 -0.61 -0.66
CA PRO A 74 -7.56 -1.59 0.33
C PRO A 74 -6.48 -2.50 -0.23
N VAL A 75 -5.35 -2.57 0.47
CA VAL A 75 -4.20 -3.38 0.10
C VAL A 75 -4.30 -4.74 0.79
N GLY A 76 -3.93 -5.81 0.09
CA GLY A 76 -3.98 -7.18 0.65
C GLY A 76 -5.39 -7.77 0.80
N ASP A 77 -6.42 -7.03 0.39
CA ASP A 77 -7.81 -7.45 0.53
C ASP A 77 -8.32 -8.18 -0.73
N SER A 78 -8.67 -9.45 -0.59
CA SER A 78 -9.19 -10.27 -1.70
C SER A 78 -10.48 -9.72 -2.32
N ARG A 79 -11.26 -8.92 -1.59
CA ARG A 79 -12.49 -8.29 -2.11
C ARG A 79 -12.18 -7.27 -3.22
N PHE A 80 -10.98 -6.68 -3.23
CA PHE A 80 -10.54 -5.80 -4.31
C PHE A 80 -10.37 -6.57 -5.63
N ILE A 81 -9.94 -7.85 -5.59
CA ILE A 81 -9.76 -8.67 -6.80
C ILE A 81 -11.06 -8.74 -7.61
N SER A 82 -12.20 -8.98 -6.97
CA SER A 82 -13.49 -9.02 -7.66
C SER A 82 -14.10 -7.64 -7.91
N GLY A 83 -13.76 -6.63 -7.10
CA GLY A 83 -14.40 -5.32 -7.15
C GLY A 83 -13.68 -4.26 -8.00
N HIS A 84 -12.45 -4.51 -8.45
CA HIS A 84 -11.65 -3.48 -9.11
C HIS A 84 -12.04 -3.18 -10.55
N ASP A 85 -12.78 -4.06 -11.25
CA ASP A 85 -13.11 -3.88 -12.66
C ASP A 85 -13.93 -2.60 -12.93
N ASN A 86 -15.04 -2.43 -12.20
CA ASN A 86 -15.85 -1.21 -12.26
C ASN A 86 -15.05 0.04 -11.86
N LEU A 87 -14.18 -0.08 -10.84
CA LEU A 87 -13.32 1.03 -10.41
C LEU A 87 -12.34 1.41 -11.51
N PHE A 88 -11.74 0.42 -12.18
CA PHE A 88 -10.80 0.63 -13.27
C PHE A 88 -11.48 1.27 -14.49
N GLY A 89 -12.64 0.78 -14.90
CA GLY A 89 -13.39 1.32 -16.04
C GLY A 89 -13.72 2.81 -15.88
N ALA A 90 -14.07 3.23 -14.67
CA ALA A 90 -14.38 4.64 -14.37
C ALA A 90 -13.13 5.49 -14.02
N ASN A 91 -12.03 4.89 -13.55
CA ASN A 91 -10.90 5.62 -12.95
C ASN A 91 -9.52 5.18 -13.45
N ARG A 92 -9.41 4.74 -14.71
CA ARG A 92 -8.17 4.22 -15.32
C ARG A 92 -6.92 5.03 -14.97
N ALA A 93 -6.98 6.35 -15.11
CA ALA A 93 -5.85 7.25 -14.82
C ALA A 93 -5.36 7.19 -13.37
N GLN A 94 -6.26 6.96 -12.40
CA GLN A 94 -5.90 6.83 -10.99
C GLN A 94 -5.12 5.54 -10.74
N CYS A 95 -5.51 4.43 -11.38
CA CYS A 95 -4.77 3.18 -11.33
C CYS A 95 -3.38 3.32 -11.97
N GLN A 96 -3.29 3.99 -13.13
CA GLN A 96 -2.04 4.22 -13.85
C GLN A 96 -1.03 5.06 -13.07
N ALA A 97 -1.48 5.93 -12.16
CA ALA A 97 -0.59 6.74 -11.32
C ALA A 97 0.35 5.88 -10.46
N CYS A 98 -0.12 4.73 -9.98
CA CYS A 98 0.67 3.81 -9.16
C CYS A 98 1.11 2.56 -9.93
N HIS A 99 0.24 2.00 -10.77
CA HIS A 99 0.47 0.76 -11.52
C HIS A 99 1.07 0.99 -12.92
N GLY A 100 1.38 2.23 -13.26
CA GLY A 100 2.06 2.61 -14.50
C GLY A 100 1.10 2.84 -15.66
N GLN A 101 1.51 3.70 -16.59
CA GLN A 101 0.69 4.08 -17.76
C GLN A 101 0.31 2.88 -18.62
N THR A 102 1.20 1.89 -18.68
CA THR A 102 0.99 0.65 -19.43
C THR A 102 0.55 -0.52 -18.54
N GLY A 103 0.21 -0.30 -17.26
CA GLY A 103 -0.20 -1.36 -16.34
C GLY A 103 0.88 -2.37 -15.94
N GLN A 104 2.15 -2.07 -16.24
CA GLN A 104 3.29 -2.96 -15.95
C GLN A 104 3.86 -2.79 -14.53
N GLY A 105 3.20 -2.00 -13.70
CA GLY A 105 3.67 -1.64 -12.37
C GLY A 105 4.70 -0.52 -12.39
N THR A 106 4.85 0.14 -11.24
CA THR A 106 5.94 1.07 -10.96
C THR A 106 6.51 0.80 -9.56
N VAL A 107 7.55 1.55 -9.17
CA VAL A 107 8.06 1.54 -7.79
C VAL A 107 6.98 1.86 -6.73
N LEU A 108 5.89 2.53 -7.11
CA LEU A 108 4.76 2.83 -6.21
C LEU A 108 3.83 1.62 -5.99
N SER A 109 3.81 0.68 -6.93
CA SER A 109 2.99 -0.55 -6.86
C SER A 109 3.71 -1.72 -6.18
N LYS A 110 4.86 -1.48 -5.55
CA LYS A 110 5.66 -2.52 -4.90
C LYS A 110 4.93 -3.10 -3.70
N VAL A 111 4.99 -4.42 -3.59
CA VAL A 111 4.49 -5.16 -2.44
C VAL A 111 5.41 -4.95 -1.24
N ALA A 112 4.89 -4.46 -0.11
CA ALA A 112 5.71 -4.10 1.05
C ALA A 112 6.23 -5.31 1.85
N VAL A 113 5.48 -6.41 1.84
CA VAL A 113 5.79 -7.67 2.51
C VAL A 113 5.21 -8.84 1.72
N ASN A 114 5.88 -9.99 1.74
CA ASN A 114 5.35 -11.24 1.17
C ASN A 114 3.90 -11.44 1.60
N ARG A 115 3.01 -11.65 0.64
CA ARG A 115 1.59 -11.78 0.92
C ARG A 115 0.90 -12.67 -0.09
N THR A 116 -0.16 -13.31 0.37
CA THR A 116 -1.08 -14.06 -0.47
C THR A 116 -2.43 -13.34 -0.49
N VAL A 117 -2.94 -13.04 -1.68
CA VAL A 117 -4.25 -12.42 -1.87
C VAL A 117 -5.07 -13.31 -2.79
N GLY A 118 -6.17 -13.85 -2.28
CA GLY A 118 -6.88 -14.94 -2.95
C GLY A 118 -5.97 -16.16 -3.10
N SER A 119 -5.81 -16.66 -4.32
CA SER A 119 -4.92 -17.78 -4.65
C SER A 119 -3.53 -17.37 -5.15
N ARG A 120 -3.17 -16.08 -5.07
CA ARG A 120 -1.92 -15.55 -5.64
C ARG A 120 -0.98 -15.09 -4.56
N THR A 121 0.29 -15.46 -4.68
CA THR A 121 1.36 -15.02 -3.80
C THR A 121 2.26 -14.02 -4.51
N PHE A 122 2.61 -12.97 -3.79
CA PHE A 122 3.48 -11.89 -4.24
C PHE A 122 4.63 -11.75 -3.24
N THR A 123 5.85 -11.65 -3.75
CA THR A 123 7.03 -11.42 -2.91
C THR A 123 7.20 -9.93 -2.63
N LYS A 124 7.90 -9.62 -1.53
CA LYS A 124 8.31 -8.25 -1.21
C LYS A 124 9.09 -7.65 -2.38
N ASP A 125 8.87 -6.35 -2.62
CA ASP A 125 9.45 -5.52 -3.68
C ASP A 125 9.02 -5.85 -5.12
N GLU A 126 8.22 -6.90 -5.30
CA GLU A 126 7.58 -7.19 -6.56
C GLU A 126 6.57 -6.10 -6.93
N MET A 127 6.57 -5.66 -8.19
CA MET A 127 5.62 -4.66 -8.68
C MET A 127 4.32 -5.32 -9.13
N ILE A 128 3.19 -4.79 -8.67
CA ILE A 128 1.87 -5.27 -9.11
C ILE A 128 1.54 -4.70 -10.49
N ALA A 129 1.69 -5.55 -11.50
CA ALA A 129 1.23 -5.34 -12.88
C ALA A 129 -0.10 -6.06 -13.14
N CYS A 130 -0.84 -5.66 -14.18
CA CYS A 130 -2.08 -6.33 -14.61
C CYS A 130 -1.83 -7.83 -14.91
N THR A 131 -0.71 -8.12 -15.59
CA THR A 131 -0.25 -9.47 -15.99
C THR A 131 -0.01 -10.41 -14.82
N ARG A 132 0.08 -9.90 -13.58
CA ARG A 132 0.15 -10.74 -12.39
C ARG A 132 -1.15 -11.45 -12.09
N CYS A 133 -2.26 -10.97 -12.66
CA CYS A 133 -3.59 -11.51 -12.49
C CYS A 133 -4.20 -12.03 -13.79
N HIS A 134 -4.23 -11.19 -14.82
CA HIS A 134 -4.90 -11.46 -16.09
C HIS A 134 -4.18 -10.71 -17.22
N ASP A 135 -4.60 -10.93 -18.47
CA ASP A 135 -4.05 -10.20 -19.60
C ASP A 135 -4.21 -8.69 -19.42
N ASN A 136 -3.19 -7.94 -19.84
CA ASN A 136 -3.13 -6.51 -19.59
C ASN A 136 -4.17 -5.77 -20.45
N PRO A 137 -5.16 -5.08 -19.84
CA PRO A 137 -6.23 -4.40 -20.57
C PRO A 137 -5.85 -2.96 -20.99
N MET A 138 -4.59 -2.56 -20.77
CA MET A 138 -4.06 -1.22 -21.06
C MET A 138 -3.66 -1.05 -22.52
#